data_AF-A0AAE3HI15-F1
#
_entry.id   AF-A0AAE3HI15-F1
#
_cell.length_a   1.000
_cell.length_b   1.000
_cell.length_c   1.000
_cell.angle_alpha   90.00
_cell.angle_beta   90.00
_cell.angle_gamma   90.00
#
_symmetry.space_group_name_H-M   'P 1'
#
loop_
_entity.id
_entity.type
_entity.pdbx_description
1 polymer ?
#
loop_
_entity_poly.entity_id
_entity_poly.type
_entity_poly.pdbx_seq_one_letter_code
_entity_poly.pdbx_strand_id
1 'polypeptide(L)'
;MSIPVRRSPCRIAITIILSCLSAAVSADPDCASHTSEHAPGSDLNSGDEYMGLRLLGSLELHETQCKSLPLMGLSALAWSADTQILYALSDRGHVLHLRPVIHANRLTDVRVVDAFPLRGPDDQPLDTHNGDSEGMTVLNGANGISGDEQLLVSFERRPRVSRYRTYGLWLEDMPLPARLTEIDNYRTPNQALEGVVMHPQLGLLTAPERPVADTRQSHFRIYDRNGPVAELARADADYGSLTDIALTPDGRLLALERIFSGAFGIIAAVIHRLDPAGADTGSTRVETIARLDRDAGHNIDNFEGLTHHRDNRYFMISDNNGFFVQKTLLLYFELVD
;
A
#
# COMPACT_ATOMS: atom_id res chain seq x y z
N MET A 1 -9.68 -48.08 68.52
CA MET A 1 -8.77 -48.37 67.40
C MET A 1 -9.57 -48.09 66.14
N SER A 2 -9.45 -46.85 65.64
CA SER A 2 -10.41 -46.26 64.70
C SER A 2 -9.61 -45.49 63.65
N ILE A 3 -9.67 -45.95 62.41
CA ILE A 3 -8.93 -45.40 61.26
C ILE A 3 -9.66 -44.14 60.76
N PRO A 4 -9.00 -42.99 60.54
CA PRO A 4 -9.62 -41.89 59.81
C PRO A 4 -9.35 -42.01 58.30
N VAL A 5 -10.43 -41.96 57.54
CA VAL A 5 -10.48 -41.93 56.07
C VAL A 5 -10.01 -40.57 55.56
N ARG A 6 -8.95 -40.54 54.75
CA ARG A 6 -8.57 -39.35 53.94
C ARG A 6 -9.58 -39.16 52.82
N ARG A 7 -10.23 -37.99 52.77
CA ARG A 7 -10.96 -37.51 51.58
C ARG A 7 -10.05 -36.57 50.79
N SER A 8 -9.73 -36.95 49.56
CA SER A 8 -9.10 -36.06 48.57
C SER A 8 -10.17 -35.13 47.97
N PRO A 9 -9.88 -33.84 47.73
CA PRO A 9 -10.81 -32.98 47.01
C PRO A 9 -10.72 -33.24 45.50
N CYS A 10 -11.86 -33.52 44.88
CA CYS A 10 -12.03 -33.61 43.45
C CYS A 10 -11.91 -32.19 42.86
N ARG A 11 -10.85 -31.92 42.08
CA ARG A 11 -10.73 -30.69 41.28
C ARG A 11 -11.47 -30.92 39.96
N ILE A 12 -12.64 -30.30 39.83
CA ILE A 12 -13.35 -30.20 38.55
C ILE A 12 -12.59 -29.19 37.70
N ALA A 13 -11.90 -29.66 36.66
CA ALA A 13 -11.33 -28.81 35.63
C ALA A 13 -12.47 -28.41 34.69
N ILE A 14 -12.87 -27.13 34.74
CA ILE A 14 -13.78 -26.54 33.75
C ILE A 14 -12.91 -26.14 32.56
N THR A 15 -12.91 -26.96 31.51
CA THR A 15 -12.33 -26.58 30.22
C THR A 15 -13.30 -25.62 29.55
N ILE A 16 -12.98 -24.33 29.57
CA ILE A 16 -13.69 -23.32 28.77
C ILE A 16 -13.23 -23.52 27.32
N ILE A 17 -14.08 -24.12 26.51
CA ILE A 17 -13.90 -24.17 25.05
C ILE A 17 -14.30 -22.79 24.53
N LEU A 18 -13.30 -21.97 24.23
CA LEU A 18 -13.51 -20.70 23.52
C LEU A 18 -13.78 -21.06 22.05
N SER A 19 -15.05 -21.18 21.68
CA SER A 19 -15.46 -21.30 20.28
C SER A 19 -15.31 -19.93 19.62
N CYS A 20 -14.22 -19.71 18.88
CA CYS A 20 -14.15 -18.61 17.92
C CYS A 20 -15.18 -18.88 16.81
N LEU A 21 -16.38 -18.30 16.94
CA LEU A 21 -17.25 -18.12 15.78
C LEU A 21 -16.62 -17.03 14.92
N SER A 22 -15.88 -17.42 13.90
CA SER A 22 -15.59 -16.55 12.77
C SER A 22 -16.94 -16.24 12.13
N ALA A 23 -17.50 -15.06 12.36
CA ALA A 23 -18.60 -14.59 11.55
C ALA A 23 -18.07 -14.49 10.12
N ALA A 24 -18.44 -15.44 9.26
CA ALA A 24 -18.21 -15.33 7.84
C ALA A 24 -19.06 -14.14 7.37
N VAL A 25 -18.44 -12.95 7.29
CA VAL A 25 -19.01 -11.84 6.55
C VAL A 25 -19.22 -12.36 5.13
N SER A 26 -20.47 -12.60 4.77
CA SER A 26 -20.83 -12.98 3.41
C SER A 26 -20.35 -11.88 2.48
N ALA A 27 -19.61 -12.24 1.43
CA ALA A 27 -19.27 -11.28 0.38
C ALA A 27 -20.56 -10.61 -0.11
N ASP A 28 -20.51 -9.31 -0.31
CA ASP A 28 -21.63 -8.58 -0.88
C ASP A 28 -21.94 -9.16 -2.27
N PRO A 29 -23.19 -9.56 -2.57
CA PRO A 29 -23.54 -10.15 -3.85
C PRO A 29 -23.23 -9.25 -5.05
N ASP A 30 -23.14 -7.94 -4.84
CA ASP A 30 -22.79 -6.96 -5.87
C ASP A 30 -21.27 -6.84 -6.11
N CYS A 31 -20.45 -7.66 -5.46
CA CYS A 31 -18.98 -7.58 -5.47
C CYS A 31 -18.33 -8.86 -6.01
N ALA A 32 -18.96 -9.52 -6.97
CA ALA A 32 -18.39 -10.67 -7.65
C ALA A 32 -17.10 -10.27 -8.40
N SER A 33 -15.96 -10.83 -8.00
CA SER A 33 -14.67 -10.63 -8.65
C SER A 33 -14.21 -11.89 -9.38
N HIS A 34 -13.63 -11.72 -10.55
CA HIS A 34 -12.92 -12.78 -11.28
C HIS A 34 -11.44 -12.43 -11.29
N THR A 35 -10.62 -13.35 -10.80
CA THR A 35 -9.15 -13.26 -10.82
C THR A 35 -8.63 -14.39 -11.69
N SER A 36 -7.46 -14.19 -12.27
CA SER A 36 -6.69 -15.29 -12.86
C SER A 36 -5.26 -15.21 -12.35
N GLU A 37 -4.68 -16.36 -12.03
CA GLU A 37 -3.24 -16.45 -11.82
C GLU A 37 -2.53 -15.96 -13.09
N HIS A 38 -1.64 -14.98 -12.91
CA HIS A 38 -0.90 -14.39 -14.00
C HIS A 38 0.58 -14.66 -13.76
N ALA A 39 1.19 -15.46 -14.63
CA ALA A 39 2.64 -15.63 -14.63
C ALA A 39 3.28 -14.34 -15.18
N PRO A 40 4.15 -13.63 -14.44
CA PRO A 40 4.73 -12.37 -14.91
C PRO A 40 5.84 -12.53 -15.98
N GLY A 41 5.61 -13.38 -16.99
CA GLY A 41 6.54 -13.65 -18.08
C GLY A 41 7.46 -14.84 -17.83
N SER A 42 8.37 -15.13 -18.77
CA SER A 42 9.16 -16.37 -18.84
C SER A 42 10.16 -16.59 -17.70
N ASP A 43 10.54 -15.54 -16.97
CA ASP A 43 11.73 -15.58 -16.09
C ASP A 43 11.47 -15.15 -14.64
N LEU A 44 10.23 -14.86 -14.25
CA LEU A 44 9.82 -14.64 -12.84
C LEU A 44 8.62 -15.51 -12.52
N ASN A 45 8.84 -16.81 -12.38
CA ASN A 45 7.83 -17.69 -11.83
C ASN A 45 7.74 -17.48 -10.32
N SER A 46 6.57 -17.72 -9.76
CA SER A 46 6.43 -17.69 -8.31
C SER A 46 7.35 -18.74 -7.67
N GLY A 47 8.16 -18.32 -6.72
CA GLY A 47 9.28 -19.06 -6.11
C GLY A 47 10.65 -18.55 -6.55
N ASP A 48 10.74 -17.88 -7.70
CA ASP A 48 12.00 -17.39 -8.24
C ASP A 48 12.50 -16.20 -7.43
N GLU A 49 13.81 -16.17 -7.22
CA GLU A 49 14.54 -15.04 -6.65
C GLU A 49 15.15 -14.19 -7.77
N TYR A 50 14.94 -12.89 -7.68
CA TYR A 50 15.57 -11.92 -8.54
C TYR A 50 16.02 -10.71 -7.71
N MET A 51 17.34 -10.51 -7.69
CA MET A 51 17.98 -9.56 -6.78
C MET A 51 17.51 -9.81 -5.33
N GLY A 52 17.03 -8.78 -4.63
CA GLY A 52 16.49 -8.89 -3.28
C GLY A 52 15.02 -9.29 -3.19
N LEU A 53 14.38 -9.79 -4.26
CA LEU A 53 12.96 -10.19 -4.26
C LEU A 53 12.80 -11.68 -4.51
N ARG A 54 11.87 -12.31 -3.78
CA ARG A 54 11.30 -13.60 -4.14
C ARG A 54 9.82 -13.45 -4.44
N LEU A 55 9.39 -13.76 -5.66
CA LEU A 55 7.98 -13.69 -6.03
C LEU A 55 7.20 -14.83 -5.36
N LEU A 56 6.10 -14.52 -4.69
CA LEU A 56 5.25 -15.49 -3.99
C LEU A 56 3.86 -15.64 -4.61
N GLY A 57 3.53 -14.86 -5.62
CA GLY A 57 2.25 -14.96 -6.33
C GLY A 57 1.99 -13.70 -7.15
N SER A 58 1.24 -13.85 -8.23
CA SER A 58 0.90 -12.77 -9.15
C SER A 58 -0.49 -13.04 -9.70
N LEU A 59 -1.39 -12.09 -9.52
CA LEU A 59 -2.78 -12.16 -9.99
C LEU A 59 -3.04 -11.01 -10.94
N GLU A 60 -3.72 -11.31 -12.05
CA GLU A 60 -4.36 -10.28 -12.86
C GLU A 60 -5.78 -10.06 -12.33
N LEU A 61 -6.06 -8.82 -11.93
CA LEU A 61 -7.39 -8.37 -11.53
C LEU A 61 -8.11 -7.94 -12.79
N HIS A 62 -9.15 -8.69 -13.17
CA HIS A 62 -9.99 -8.32 -14.30
C HIS A 62 -10.90 -7.17 -13.90
N GLU A 63 -11.15 -6.26 -14.86
CA GLU A 63 -12.09 -5.17 -14.67
C GLU A 63 -13.45 -5.73 -14.21
N THR A 64 -13.77 -5.40 -12.98
CA THR A 64 -15.00 -5.76 -12.29
C THR A 64 -15.48 -4.53 -11.54
N GLN A 65 -16.71 -4.56 -11.03
CA GLN A 65 -17.22 -3.50 -10.19
C GLN A 65 -17.79 -4.09 -8.91
N CYS A 66 -17.74 -3.32 -7.83
CA CYS A 66 -18.38 -3.64 -6.57
C CYS A 66 -19.20 -2.43 -6.15
N LYS A 67 -20.51 -2.60 -5.96
CA LYS A 67 -21.45 -1.50 -5.65
C LYS A 67 -21.39 -0.34 -6.65
N SER A 68 -21.26 -0.65 -7.95
CA SER A 68 -21.07 0.31 -9.06
C SER A 68 -19.76 1.12 -9.01
N LEU A 69 -18.83 0.77 -8.12
CA LEU A 69 -17.48 1.33 -8.09
C LEU A 69 -16.54 0.40 -8.85
N PRO A 70 -15.80 0.90 -9.85
CA PRO A 70 -14.96 0.05 -10.68
C PRO A 70 -13.67 -0.37 -9.97
N LEU A 71 -13.19 -1.58 -10.22
CA LEU A 71 -11.81 -2.01 -9.95
C LEU A 71 -10.90 -1.55 -11.09
N MET A 72 -10.52 -0.28 -11.06
CA MET A 72 -9.59 0.32 -12.02
C MET A 72 -8.91 1.51 -11.37
N GLY A 73 -7.80 1.98 -11.93
CA GLY A 73 -7.14 3.16 -11.36
C GLY A 73 -6.49 2.90 -10.01
N LEU A 74 -5.98 1.69 -9.74
CA LEU A 74 -5.56 1.32 -8.38
C LEU A 74 -4.16 1.86 -8.08
N SER A 75 -4.08 2.89 -7.23
CA SER A 75 -2.82 3.58 -6.91
C SER A 75 -2.16 3.10 -5.61
N ALA A 76 -2.93 2.69 -4.58
CA ALA A 76 -2.35 2.27 -3.30
C ALA A 76 -2.96 1.03 -2.67
N LEU A 77 -2.21 0.44 -1.74
CA LEU A 77 -2.62 -0.68 -0.90
C LEU A 77 -2.39 -0.37 0.59
N ALA A 78 -3.26 -0.89 1.47
CA ALA A 78 -3.03 -0.88 2.92
C ALA A 78 -3.56 -2.16 3.58
N TRP A 79 -2.74 -2.85 4.37
CA TRP A 79 -3.12 -4.11 5.01
C TRP A 79 -3.51 -3.92 6.48
N SER A 80 -4.71 -4.36 6.87
CA SER A 80 -5.09 -4.55 8.29
C SER A 80 -4.92 -6.02 8.69
N ALA A 81 -4.04 -6.27 9.65
CA ALA A 81 -3.90 -7.55 10.34
C ALA A 81 -5.10 -7.86 11.24
N ASP A 82 -5.79 -6.85 11.78
CA ASP A 82 -6.91 -7.06 12.71
C ASP A 82 -8.18 -7.53 11.99
N THR A 83 -8.44 -7.06 10.77
CA THR A 83 -9.60 -7.48 9.95
C THR A 83 -9.26 -8.44 8.82
N GLN A 84 -7.98 -8.66 8.54
CA GLN A 84 -7.50 -9.45 7.39
C GLN A 84 -8.01 -8.89 6.05
N ILE A 85 -8.12 -7.56 5.98
CA ILE A 85 -8.53 -6.83 4.78
C ILE A 85 -7.31 -6.11 4.19
N LEU A 86 -7.13 -6.29 2.89
CA LEU A 86 -6.26 -5.50 2.05
C LEU A 86 -7.12 -4.40 1.43
N TYR A 87 -6.97 -3.17 1.89
CA TYR A 87 -7.60 -2.01 1.26
C TYR A 87 -6.84 -1.68 -0.02
N ALA A 88 -7.55 -1.45 -1.11
CA ALA A 88 -7.01 -0.91 -2.36
C ALA A 88 -7.66 0.43 -2.66
N LEU A 89 -6.86 1.45 -2.94
CA LEU A 89 -7.32 2.80 -3.23
C LEU A 89 -7.30 3.03 -4.74
N SER A 90 -8.35 3.68 -5.26
CA SER A 90 -8.38 4.14 -6.64
C SER A 90 -8.14 5.65 -6.74
N ASP A 91 -7.38 6.08 -7.75
CA ASP A 91 -7.22 7.45 -8.26
C ASP A 91 -8.55 8.20 -8.50
N ARG A 92 -9.67 7.46 -8.61
CA ARG A 92 -11.03 7.99 -8.76
C ARG A 92 -11.72 8.32 -7.44
N GLY A 93 -11.02 8.20 -6.31
CA GLY A 93 -11.53 8.58 -5.00
C GLY A 93 -12.47 7.55 -4.39
N HIS A 94 -12.15 6.26 -4.50
CA HIS A 94 -12.85 5.19 -3.80
C HIS A 94 -11.90 4.13 -3.26
N VAL A 95 -12.33 3.46 -2.19
CA VAL A 95 -11.59 2.38 -1.55
C VAL A 95 -12.33 1.06 -1.75
N LEU A 96 -11.58 0.04 -2.13
CA LEU A 96 -11.99 -1.34 -2.28
C LEU A 96 -11.48 -2.15 -1.10
N HIS A 97 -12.31 -3.05 -0.59
CA HIS A 97 -11.91 -3.99 0.45
C HIS A 97 -11.65 -5.33 -0.23
N LEU A 98 -10.41 -5.79 -0.14
CA LEU A 98 -9.97 -7.05 -0.73
C LEU A 98 -9.62 -8.04 0.37
N ARG A 99 -9.88 -9.33 0.12
CA ARG A 99 -9.45 -10.43 0.98
C ARG A 99 -8.53 -11.36 0.18
N PRO A 100 -7.20 -11.24 0.35
CA PRO A 100 -6.24 -12.14 -0.27
C PRO A 100 -6.45 -13.58 0.20
N VAL A 101 -6.27 -14.53 -0.71
CA VAL A 101 -6.25 -15.97 -0.43
C VAL A 101 -4.83 -16.46 -0.59
N ILE A 102 -4.25 -16.90 0.53
CA ILE A 102 -2.86 -17.38 0.59
C ILE A 102 -2.87 -18.86 0.92
N HIS A 103 -2.31 -19.67 0.03
CA HIS A 103 -2.14 -21.11 0.20
C HIS A 103 -0.67 -21.48 0.08
N ALA A 104 -0.18 -22.27 1.04
CA ALA A 104 1.22 -22.68 1.09
C ALA A 104 2.20 -21.49 0.90
N ASN A 105 1.96 -20.39 1.62
CA ASN A 105 2.77 -19.17 1.59
C ASN A 105 2.78 -18.40 0.25
N ARG A 106 1.86 -18.71 -0.67
CA ARG A 106 1.71 -18.07 -1.98
C ARG A 106 0.36 -17.39 -2.14
N LEU A 107 0.32 -16.26 -2.82
CA LEU A 107 -0.94 -15.60 -3.20
C LEU A 107 -1.54 -16.36 -4.38
N THR A 108 -2.76 -16.87 -4.20
CA THR A 108 -3.44 -17.71 -5.21
C THR A 108 -4.75 -17.13 -5.71
N ASP A 109 -5.38 -16.24 -4.94
CA ASP A 109 -6.63 -15.57 -5.30
C ASP A 109 -6.80 -14.30 -4.44
N VAL A 110 -7.71 -13.41 -4.83
CA VAL A 110 -8.16 -12.27 -4.03
C VAL A 110 -9.65 -12.03 -4.28
N ARG A 111 -10.40 -11.81 -3.20
CA ARG A 111 -11.84 -11.55 -3.28
C ARG A 111 -12.13 -10.10 -2.99
N VAL A 112 -12.92 -9.45 -3.84
CA VAL A 112 -13.52 -8.16 -3.51
C VAL A 112 -14.67 -8.42 -2.54
N VAL A 113 -14.70 -7.71 -1.41
CA VAL A 113 -15.71 -7.92 -0.37
C VAL A 113 -16.59 -6.70 -0.14
N ASP A 114 -16.08 -5.50 -0.41
CA ASP A 114 -16.83 -4.25 -0.31
C ASP A 114 -16.12 -3.12 -1.09
N ALA A 115 -16.82 -2.00 -1.31
CA ALA A 115 -16.29 -0.80 -1.93
C ALA A 115 -17.03 0.45 -1.44
N PHE A 116 -16.31 1.54 -1.23
CA PHE A 116 -16.88 2.80 -0.73
C PHE A 116 -16.25 4.01 -1.42
N PRO A 117 -17.05 5.02 -1.80
CA PRO A 117 -16.49 6.30 -2.25
C PRO A 117 -15.83 7.00 -1.07
N LEU A 118 -14.70 7.65 -1.31
CA LEU A 118 -14.19 8.66 -0.40
C LEU A 118 -15.11 9.88 -0.45
N ARG A 119 -15.35 10.48 0.71
CA ARG A 119 -16.31 11.57 0.87
C ARG A 119 -15.64 12.83 1.39
N GLY A 120 -16.15 13.99 1.03
CA GLY A 120 -15.70 15.26 1.59
C GLY A 120 -16.20 15.50 3.02
N PRO A 121 -15.80 16.62 3.64
CA PRO A 121 -16.34 17.08 4.93
C PRO A 121 -17.87 17.28 4.96
N ASP A 122 -18.49 17.39 3.79
CA ASP A 122 -19.94 17.50 3.57
C ASP A 122 -20.63 16.14 3.37
N ASP A 123 -19.91 15.03 3.58
CA ASP A 123 -20.36 13.64 3.39
C ASP A 123 -20.83 13.34 1.96
N GLN A 124 -20.41 14.15 0.98
CA GLN A 124 -20.62 13.88 -0.44
C GLN A 124 -19.41 13.15 -1.03
N PRO A 125 -19.61 12.20 -1.97
CA PRO A 125 -18.50 11.63 -2.73
C PRO A 125 -17.62 12.73 -3.35
N LEU A 126 -16.30 12.53 -3.31
CA LEU A 126 -15.36 13.47 -3.92
C LEU A 126 -15.58 13.55 -5.44
N ASP A 127 -15.46 14.76 -5.98
CA ASP A 127 -15.42 14.97 -7.43
C ASP A 127 -14.03 14.66 -8.00
N THR A 128 -13.90 14.63 -9.32
CA THR A 128 -12.62 14.35 -10.02
C THR A 128 -11.49 15.31 -9.64
N HIS A 129 -11.78 16.51 -9.16
CA HIS A 129 -10.74 17.47 -8.79
C HIS A 129 -10.21 17.23 -7.37
N ASN A 130 -11.08 16.81 -6.45
CA ASN A 130 -10.73 16.56 -5.06
C ASN A 130 -10.42 15.09 -4.76
N GLY A 131 -10.80 14.18 -5.66
CA GLY A 131 -10.74 12.72 -5.50
C GLY A 131 -9.48 12.05 -6.04
N ASP A 132 -8.55 12.80 -6.64
CA ASP A 132 -7.29 12.28 -7.20
C ASP A 132 -6.40 11.76 -6.07
N SER A 133 -6.57 10.50 -5.71
CA SER A 133 -6.03 9.91 -4.48
C SER A 133 -5.03 8.82 -4.79
N GLU A 134 -3.79 8.98 -4.32
CA GLU A 134 -2.67 8.19 -4.84
C GLU A 134 -2.04 7.25 -3.82
N GLY A 135 -1.78 7.71 -2.60
CA GLY A 135 -1.14 6.90 -1.56
C GLY A 135 -2.09 6.57 -0.41
N MET A 136 -1.84 5.45 0.28
CA MET A 136 -2.65 5.02 1.41
C MET A 136 -1.85 4.26 2.46
N THR A 137 -2.15 4.51 3.73
CA THR A 137 -1.71 3.65 4.84
C THR A 137 -2.83 3.44 5.85
N VAL A 138 -2.80 2.32 6.58
CA VAL A 138 -3.77 2.02 7.62
C VAL A 138 -3.26 2.48 8.98
N LEU A 139 -4.14 3.09 9.76
CA LEU A 139 -3.95 3.33 11.19
C LEU A 139 -4.73 2.28 11.98
N ASN A 140 -4.16 1.87 13.10
CA ASN A 140 -4.75 0.87 14.00
C ASN A 140 -5.01 -0.51 13.35
N GLY A 141 -4.46 -0.80 12.17
CA GLY A 141 -4.68 -2.10 11.51
C GLY A 141 -3.99 -3.30 12.15
N ALA A 142 -3.27 -3.12 13.26
CA ALA A 142 -2.54 -4.19 13.95
C ALA A 142 -2.46 -3.94 15.47
N ASN A 143 -3.45 -3.25 16.05
CA ASN A 143 -3.50 -2.95 17.48
C ASN A 143 -4.31 -4.00 18.27
N GLY A 144 -4.90 -4.99 17.60
CA GLY A 144 -5.73 -6.04 18.19
C GLY A 144 -7.20 -5.65 18.38
N ILE A 145 -7.64 -4.52 17.84
CA ILE A 145 -9.01 -4.00 17.97
C ILE A 145 -9.65 -3.92 16.58
N SER A 146 -10.37 -4.97 16.19
CA SER A 146 -11.10 -4.97 14.93
C SER A 146 -12.19 -3.88 14.89
N GLY A 147 -12.20 -3.08 13.83
CA GLY A 147 -13.22 -2.07 13.54
C GLY A 147 -12.85 -0.63 13.93
N ASP A 148 -11.68 -0.40 14.54
CA ASP A 148 -11.19 0.95 14.83
C ASP A 148 -10.21 1.49 13.77
N GLU A 149 -10.00 0.72 12.69
CA GLU A 149 -9.10 1.09 11.61
C GLU A 149 -9.52 2.40 10.93
N GLN A 150 -8.50 3.14 10.52
CA GLN A 150 -8.65 4.35 9.73
C GLN A 150 -7.65 4.31 8.58
N LEU A 151 -7.92 5.09 7.54
CA LEU A 151 -7.05 5.22 6.39
C LEU A 151 -6.48 6.63 6.39
N LEU A 152 -5.18 6.76 6.17
CA LEU A 152 -4.57 8.00 5.72
C LEU A 152 -4.40 7.92 4.22
N VAL A 153 -4.88 8.95 3.52
CA VAL A 153 -4.89 8.99 2.06
C VAL A 153 -4.24 10.29 1.61
N SER A 154 -3.25 10.22 0.72
CA SER A 154 -2.66 11.36 0.02
C SER A 154 -3.42 11.65 -1.27
N PHE A 155 -3.41 12.91 -1.67
CA PHE A 155 -4.09 13.37 -2.87
C PHE A 155 -3.21 14.25 -3.74
N GLU A 156 -3.41 14.14 -5.04
CA GLU A 156 -2.93 15.07 -6.05
C GLU A 156 -3.93 16.20 -6.31
N ARG A 157 -3.49 17.17 -7.13
CA ARG A 157 -4.23 18.37 -7.60
C ARG A 157 -4.68 19.35 -6.51
N ARG A 158 -5.23 18.85 -5.41
CA ARG A 158 -5.41 19.51 -4.12
C ARG A 158 -4.55 18.77 -3.08
N PRO A 159 -3.24 19.07 -3.02
CA PRO A 159 -2.27 18.34 -2.23
C PRO A 159 -2.63 18.34 -0.75
N ARG A 160 -2.93 17.16 -0.22
CA ARG A 160 -3.23 16.96 1.20
C ARG A 160 -3.05 15.50 1.57
N VAL A 161 -2.94 15.25 2.87
CA VAL A 161 -3.18 13.93 3.45
C VAL A 161 -4.41 14.04 4.32
N SER A 162 -5.43 13.22 4.09
CA SER A 162 -6.67 13.23 4.87
C SER A 162 -6.89 11.87 5.54
N ARG A 163 -7.54 11.89 6.70
CA ARG A 163 -7.90 10.72 7.48
C ARG A 163 -9.34 10.32 7.22
N TYR A 164 -9.57 9.03 6.97
CA TYR A 164 -10.88 8.47 6.65
C TYR A 164 -11.19 7.27 7.55
N ARG A 165 -12.47 6.97 7.72
CA ARG A 165 -12.92 5.62 8.07
C ARG A 165 -12.70 4.68 6.89
N THR A 166 -12.60 3.39 7.16
CA THR A 166 -12.42 2.36 6.12
C THR A 166 -13.57 2.31 5.11
N TYR A 167 -14.75 2.85 5.45
CA TYR A 167 -15.90 3.02 4.57
C TYR A 167 -15.99 4.42 3.92
N GLY A 168 -14.88 5.15 3.83
CA GLY A 168 -14.74 6.37 3.02
C GLY A 168 -15.26 7.66 3.65
N LEU A 169 -15.73 7.62 4.90
CA LEU A 169 -16.13 8.83 5.63
C LEU A 169 -14.90 9.64 6.07
N TRP A 170 -14.83 10.90 5.65
CA TRP A 170 -13.76 11.83 6.05
C TRP A 170 -13.82 12.16 7.55
N LEU A 171 -12.65 12.33 8.15
CA LEU A 171 -12.47 12.67 9.55
C LEU A 171 -11.78 14.01 9.74
N GLU A 172 -10.57 14.17 9.18
CA GLU A 172 -9.81 15.42 9.23
C GLU A 172 -8.69 15.44 8.18
N ASP A 173 -8.16 16.63 7.90
CA ASP A 173 -6.91 16.78 7.14
C ASP A 173 -5.71 16.77 8.11
N MET A 174 -4.67 16.04 7.73
CA MET A 174 -3.44 15.96 8.50
C MET A 174 -2.59 17.23 8.28
N PRO A 175 -1.91 17.74 9.32
CA PRO A 175 -1.03 18.88 9.18
C PRO A 175 0.21 18.51 8.35
N LEU A 176 0.47 19.26 7.29
CA LEU A 176 1.64 19.16 6.43
C LEU A 176 2.41 20.49 6.40
N PRO A 177 3.72 20.47 6.09
CA PRO A 177 4.43 21.71 5.74
C PRO A 177 3.68 22.44 4.63
N ALA A 178 3.47 23.76 4.76
CA ALA A 178 2.69 24.56 3.82
C ALA A 178 3.14 24.39 2.35
N ARG A 179 4.45 24.16 2.15
CA ARG A 179 5.00 23.91 0.81
C ARG A 179 4.43 22.67 0.11
N LEU A 180 3.92 21.70 0.86
CA LEU A 180 3.30 20.48 0.34
C LEU A 180 1.78 20.61 0.16
N THR A 181 1.16 21.73 0.53
CA THR A 181 -0.29 21.94 0.38
C THR A 181 -0.64 22.90 -0.76
N GLU A 182 0.35 23.65 -1.26
CA GLU A 182 0.17 24.58 -2.38
C GLU A 182 0.53 23.90 -3.71
N ILE A 183 -0.46 23.71 -4.59
CA ILE A 183 -0.29 23.03 -5.89
C ILE A 183 0.74 23.70 -6.79
N ASP A 184 0.91 25.02 -6.68
CA ASP A 184 1.85 25.81 -7.48
C ASP A 184 3.33 25.52 -7.15
N ASN A 185 3.60 24.83 -6.03
CA ASN A 185 4.96 24.37 -5.71
C ASN A 185 5.36 23.11 -6.47
N TYR A 186 4.43 22.46 -7.18
CA TYR A 186 4.67 21.26 -7.95
C TYR A 186 4.87 21.60 -9.43
N ARG A 187 5.57 20.73 -10.16
CA ARG A 187 5.83 20.95 -11.58
C ARG A 187 4.56 20.88 -12.43
N THR A 188 3.68 19.94 -12.09
CA THR A 188 2.34 19.79 -12.66
C THR A 188 1.38 19.33 -11.56
N PRO A 189 0.07 19.54 -11.72
CA PRO A 189 -0.90 19.12 -10.71
C PRO A 189 -0.95 17.62 -10.43
N ASN A 190 -0.59 16.81 -11.43
CA ASN A 190 -0.56 15.33 -11.37
C ASN A 190 0.85 14.80 -11.08
N GLN A 191 1.62 15.55 -10.30
CA GLN A 191 2.97 15.18 -9.83
C GLN A 191 3.09 15.58 -8.35
N ALA A 192 1.96 15.57 -7.64
CA ALA A 192 1.80 16.08 -6.31
C ALA A 192 2.08 14.98 -5.28
N LEU A 193 1.25 14.77 -4.25
CA LEU A 193 1.55 13.80 -3.18
C LEU A 193 1.19 12.39 -3.60
N GLU A 194 2.16 11.48 -3.48
CA GLU A 194 2.06 10.06 -3.82
C GLU A 194 2.14 9.24 -2.52
N GLY A 195 3.33 8.77 -2.14
CA GLY A 195 3.50 7.89 -0.99
C GLY A 195 3.17 8.53 0.36
N VAL A 196 2.57 7.72 1.25
CA VAL A 196 2.25 8.11 2.64
C VAL A 196 2.35 6.93 3.60
N VAL A 197 3.03 7.10 4.73
CA VAL A 197 3.09 6.10 5.82
C VAL A 197 2.97 6.76 7.19
N MET A 198 2.55 5.98 8.18
CA MET A 198 2.60 6.37 9.59
C MET A 198 3.76 5.64 10.27
N HIS A 199 4.89 6.32 10.42
CA HIS A 199 6.08 5.79 11.08
C HIS A 199 5.91 5.80 12.61
N PRO A 200 6.25 4.72 13.34
CA PRO A 200 5.99 4.63 14.78
C PRO A 200 6.70 5.71 15.63
N GLN A 201 7.91 6.13 15.22
CA GLN A 201 8.68 7.18 15.91
C GLN A 201 8.56 8.58 15.28
N LEU A 202 8.57 8.67 13.94
CA LEU A 202 8.59 9.95 13.22
C LEU A 202 7.19 10.50 12.93
N GLY A 203 6.15 9.69 13.10
CA GLY A 203 4.78 10.05 12.76
C GLY A 203 4.51 9.98 11.25
N LEU A 204 3.64 10.87 10.76
CA LEU A 204 3.29 10.95 9.34
C LEU A 204 4.54 11.26 8.50
N LEU A 205 4.83 10.38 7.54
CA LEU A 205 5.78 10.62 6.47
C LEU A 205 5.05 10.61 5.14
N THR A 206 5.39 11.54 4.25
CA THR A 206 4.82 11.61 2.90
C THR A 206 5.86 12.07 1.90
N ALA A 207 5.64 11.77 0.62
CA ALA A 207 6.53 12.15 -0.44
C ALA A 207 5.75 12.49 -1.72
N PRO A 208 6.16 13.53 -2.45
CA PRO A 208 5.66 13.79 -3.79
C PRO A 208 6.12 12.81 -4.87
N GLU A 209 5.41 12.71 -5.99
CA GLU A 209 5.84 11.95 -7.18
C GLU A 209 7.16 12.48 -7.72
N ARG A 210 7.21 13.81 -7.83
CA ARG A 210 8.36 14.56 -8.32
C ARG A 210 8.81 15.58 -7.29
N PRO A 211 10.10 15.92 -7.26
CA PRO A 211 10.58 16.95 -6.38
C PRO A 211 9.86 18.26 -6.69
N VAL A 212 9.30 18.88 -5.66
CA VAL A 212 8.72 20.23 -5.77
C VAL A 212 9.71 21.20 -6.42
N ALA A 213 9.18 22.17 -7.16
CA ALA A 213 9.88 22.86 -8.24
C ALA A 213 11.18 23.58 -7.82
N ASP A 214 11.25 24.08 -6.60
CA ASP A 214 12.38 24.83 -6.05
C ASP A 214 13.48 23.96 -5.41
N THR A 215 13.41 22.64 -5.56
CA THR A 215 14.33 21.69 -4.93
C THR A 215 15.23 20.96 -5.92
N ARG A 216 16.16 20.14 -5.40
CA ARG A 216 17.08 19.35 -6.21
C ARG A 216 16.32 18.29 -7.02
N GLN A 217 16.09 18.58 -8.29
CA GLN A 217 15.24 17.77 -9.18
C GLN A 217 15.72 16.33 -9.42
N SER A 218 16.98 16.02 -9.12
CA SER A 218 17.53 14.66 -9.25
C SER A 218 17.31 13.78 -8.00
N HIS A 219 16.64 14.28 -6.96
CA HIS A 219 16.44 13.55 -5.70
C HIS A 219 14.99 13.64 -5.24
N PHE A 220 14.39 12.50 -4.89
CA PHE A 220 13.14 12.49 -4.13
C PHE A 220 13.40 12.93 -2.69
N ARG A 221 12.38 13.47 -2.03
CA ARG A 221 12.42 13.88 -0.63
C ARG A 221 11.23 13.32 0.12
N ILE A 222 11.51 12.74 1.29
CA ILE A 222 10.50 12.31 2.25
C ILE A 222 10.34 13.42 3.29
N TYR A 223 9.11 13.77 3.61
CA TYR A 223 8.78 14.84 4.54
C TYR A 223 8.04 14.28 5.75
N ASP A 224 8.39 14.78 6.93
CA ASP A 224 7.51 14.73 8.10
C ASP A 224 6.70 16.04 8.19
N ARG A 225 5.97 16.20 9.30
CA ARG A 225 5.20 17.42 9.59
C ARG A 225 6.05 18.70 9.73
N ASN A 226 7.37 18.59 9.93
CA ASN A 226 8.28 19.69 10.18
C ASN A 226 9.12 20.05 8.94
N GLY A 227 9.31 19.13 8.00
CA GLY A 227 10.10 19.35 6.79
C GLY A 227 10.68 18.06 6.20
N PRO A 228 11.67 18.16 5.29
CA PRO A 228 12.32 16.99 4.71
C PRO A 228 13.15 16.26 5.78
N VAL A 229 13.01 14.94 5.85
CA VAL A 229 13.73 14.06 6.80
C VAL A 229 14.68 13.08 6.12
N ALA A 230 14.43 12.78 4.85
CA ALA A 230 15.29 11.93 4.04
C ALA A 230 15.27 12.36 2.57
N GLU A 231 16.33 12.03 1.84
CA GLU A 231 16.40 12.17 0.39
C GLU A 231 17.00 10.92 -0.25
N LEU A 232 16.57 10.61 -1.46
CA LEU A 232 17.18 9.56 -2.27
C LEU A 232 17.39 10.05 -3.69
N ALA A 233 18.53 9.70 -4.27
CA ALA A 233 18.78 9.96 -5.69
C ALA A 233 17.80 9.15 -6.52
N ARG A 234 17.25 9.78 -7.56
CA ARG A 234 16.38 9.10 -8.54
C ARG A 234 17.24 8.11 -9.33
N ALA A 235 16.76 6.88 -9.54
CA ALA A 235 17.45 5.90 -10.36
C ALA A 235 17.58 6.37 -11.81
N ASP A 236 16.63 7.19 -12.29
CA ASP A 236 16.76 7.99 -13.50
C ASP A 236 16.42 9.46 -13.23
N ALA A 237 17.38 10.35 -13.50
CA ALA A 237 17.30 11.77 -13.17
C ALA A 237 16.26 12.54 -14.00
N ASP A 238 15.81 12.01 -15.13
CA ASP A 238 14.84 12.67 -16.01
C ASP A 238 13.47 11.97 -15.90
N TYR A 239 13.46 10.64 -15.88
CA TYR A 239 12.25 9.84 -16.05
C TYR A 239 11.74 9.16 -14.77
N GLY A 240 12.52 9.08 -13.70
CA GLY A 240 12.10 8.45 -12.43
C GLY A 240 11.03 9.25 -11.68
N SER A 241 9.96 8.57 -11.27
CA SER A 241 8.86 9.06 -10.44
C SER A 241 8.73 8.19 -9.20
N LEU A 242 8.56 8.78 -8.01
CA LEU A 242 8.28 8.02 -6.79
C LEU A 242 6.78 7.71 -6.75
N THR A 243 6.38 6.46 -6.66
CA THR A 243 4.95 6.09 -6.69
C THR A 243 4.42 5.67 -5.31
N ASP A 244 5.26 5.05 -4.46
CA ASP A 244 4.87 4.80 -3.08
C ASP A 244 6.04 4.75 -2.10
N ILE A 245 5.71 4.81 -0.81
CA ILE A 245 6.59 4.45 0.29
C ILE A 245 5.89 3.47 1.23
N ALA A 246 6.63 2.48 1.74
CA ALA A 246 6.12 1.52 2.71
C ALA A 246 7.10 1.34 3.88
N LEU A 247 6.62 0.86 5.03
CA LEU A 247 7.49 0.52 6.15
C LEU A 247 8.06 -0.89 6.00
N THR A 248 9.29 -1.04 6.46
CA THR A 248 9.88 -2.35 6.78
C THR A 248 9.70 -2.66 8.27
N PRO A 249 9.77 -3.94 8.67
CA PRO A 249 9.61 -4.32 10.09
C PRO A 249 10.62 -3.66 11.04
N ASP A 250 11.80 -3.28 10.55
CA ASP A 250 12.85 -2.64 11.34
C ASP A 250 12.74 -1.10 11.37
N GLY A 251 11.68 -0.53 10.77
CA GLY A 251 11.44 0.90 10.75
C GLY A 251 12.13 1.65 9.62
N ARG A 252 12.81 0.97 8.69
CA ARG A 252 13.27 1.60 7.44
C ARG A 252 12.11 1.78 6.47
N LEU A 253 12.30 2.60 5.45
CA LEU A 253 11.34 2.75 4.35
C LEU A 253 11.75 1.87 3.16
N LEU A 254 10.74 1.37 2.45
CA LEU A 254 10.83 1.04 1.05
C LEU A 254 10.29 2.22 0.24
N ALA A 255 10.96 2.56 -0.85
CA ALA A 255 10.51 3.55 -1.83
C ALA A 255 10.39 2.88 -3.18
N LEU A 256 9.20 2.95 -3.78
CA LEU A 256 8.91 2.43 -5.12
C LEU A 256 9.10 3.56 -6.14
N GLU A 257 9.98 3.34 -7.11
CA GLU A 257 10.24 4.27 -8.20
C GLU A 257 9.86 3.64 -9.54
N ARG A 258 9.01 4.34 -10.29
CA ARG A 258 8.67 4.04 -11.68
C ARG A 258 9.53 4.87 -12.62
N ILE A 259 10.08 4.23 -13.65
CA ILE A 259 10.78 4.93 -14.74
C ILE A 259 9.91 4.88 -15.99
N PHE A 260 9.31 6.02 -16.33
CA PHE A 260 8.46 6.19 -17.50
C PHE A 260 9.11 7.13 -18.51
N SER A 261 9.42 6.60 -19.69
CA SER A 261 9.93 7.38 -20.82
C SER A 261 8.84 7.50 -21.86
N GLY A 262 8.33 8.71 -22.12
CA GLY A 262 7.14 8.94 -22.94
C GLY A 262 7.08 8.12 -24.24
N ALA A 263 8.17 8.05 -25.01
CA ALA A 263 8.21 7.29 -26.27
C ALA A 263 8.25 5.77 -26.10
N PHE A 264 8.73 5.27 -24.96
CA PHE A 264 8.97 3.84 -24.69
C PHE A 264 8.03 3.26 -23.63
N GLY A 265 7.19 4.10 -23.01
CA GLY A 265 6.33 3.72 -21.90
C GLY A 265 7.13 3.48 -20.62
N ILE A 266 6.67 2.54 -19.80
CA ILE A 266 7.37 2.12 -18.59
C ILE A 266 8.54 1.23 -19.00
N ILE A 267 9.73 1.59 -18.51
CA ILE A 267 10.97 0.88 -18.84
C ILE A 267 11.56 0.15 -17.62
N ALA A 268 11.26 0.62 -16.40
CA ALA A 268 11.67 -0.06 -15.19
C ALA A 268 10.82 0.30 -13.96
N ALA A 269 10.82 -0.60 -12.99
CA ALA A 269 10.40 -0.36 -11.61
C ALA A 269 11.56 -0.65 -10.66
N VAL A 270 11.80 0.21 -9.68
CA VAL A 270 12.93 0.13 -8.75
C VAL A 270 12.42 0.19 -7.32
N ILE A 271 12.87 -0.74 -6.47
CA ILE A 271 12.58 -0.73 -5.05
C ILE A 271 13.87 -0.35 -4.32
N HIS A 272 13.83 0.79 -3.63
CA HIS A 272 14.89 1.25 -2.76
C HIS A 272 14.53 0.99 -1.30
N ARG A 273 15.53 0.76 -0.45
CA ARG A 273 15.42 0.72 1.01
C ARG A 273 16.21 1.89 1.56
N LEU A 274 15.64 2.65 2.49
CA LEU A 274 16.29 3.83 3.06
C LEU A 274 15.98 4.03 4.54
N ASP A 275 16.92 4.62 5.26
CA ASP A 275 16.73 5.00 6.66
C ASP A 275 15.94 6.33 6.74
N PRO A 276 14.73 6.36 7.33
CA PRO A 276 13.89 7.56 7.31
C PRO A 276 14.37 8.73 8.17
N ALA A 277 15.48 8.58 8.90
CA ALA A 277 16.07 9.65 9.69
C ALA A 277 17.54 9.35 9.99
N GLY A 278 18.44 9.65 9.04
CA GLY A 278 19.89 9.76 9.26
C GLY A 278 20.30 11.12 9.85
N ALA A 279 19.46 11.72 10.71
CA ALA A 279 19.54 13.14 11.07
C ALA A 279 20.87 13.58 11.72
N ASP A 280 21.62 12.65 12.32
CA ASP A 280 22.91 12.96 12.96
C ASP A 280 24.13 12.82 12.03
N THR A 281 23.98 12.26 10.81
CA THR A 281 25.13 11.86 9.97
C THR A 281 25.20 12.53 8.60
N GLY A 282 24.20 13.33 8.22
CA GLY A 282 24.27 14.18 7.02
C GLY A 282 24.09 13.49 5.66
N SER A 283 23.66 12.22 5.64
CA SER A 283 23.26 11.52 4.41
C SER A 283 22.28 10.39 4.71
N THR A 284 21.17 10.34 4.00
CA THR A 284 20.26 9.19 3.99
C THR A 284 21.00 7.99 3.39
N ARG A 285 21.09 6.88 4.13
CA ARG A 285 21.57 5.63 3.57
C ARG A 285 20.47 5.06 2.67
N VAL A 286 20.80 4.78 1.42
CA VAL A 286 19.90 4.23 0.42
C VAL A 286 20.53 3.00 -0.20
N GLU A 287 19.74 1.96 -0.37
CA GLU A 287 20.12 0.70 -1.01
C GLU A 287 19.07 0.33 -2.07
N THR A 288 19.48 0.05 -3.30
CA THR A 288 18.56 -0.48 -4.32
C THR A 288 18.43 -1.98 -4.12
N ILE A 289 17.24 -2.42 -3.72
CA ILE A 289 16.93 -3.83 -3.42
C ILE A 289 16.63 -4.61 -4.69
N ALA A 290 15.93 -3.95 -5.62
CA ALA A 290 15.53 -4.57 -6.87
C ALA A 290 15.37 -3.53 -7.95
N ARG A 291 15.72 -3.91 -9.16
CA ARG A 291 15.44 -3.17 -10.38
C ARG A 291 14.89 -4.14 -11.42
N LEU A 292 13.59 -4.01 -11.68
CA LEU A 292 12.89 -4.76 -12.72
C LEU A 292 12.99 -3.93 -14.00
N ASP A 293 13.81 -4.38 -14.96
CA ASP A 293 13.97 -3.75 -16.29
C ASP A 293 13.23 -4.50 -17.41
N ARG A 294 12.57 -3.76 -18.31
CA ARG A 294 11.80 -4.32 -19.42
C ARG A 294 12.72 -5.03 -20.42
N ASP A 295 13.87 -4.42 -20.67
CA ASP A 295 14.90 -4.96 -21.58
C ASP A 295 15.56 -6.23 -21.04
N ALA A 296 15.41 -6.52 -19.74
CA ALA A 296 15.83 -7.77 -19.12
C ALA A 296 14.75 -8.87 -19.18
N GLY A 297 13.64 -8.65 -19.90
CA GLY A 297 12.57 -9.62 -20.10
C GLY A 297 11.53 -9.66 -18.97
N HIS A 298 11.65 -8.80 -17.96
CA HIS A 298 10.65 -8.72 -16.90
C HIS A 298 9.35 -8.12 -17.44
N ASN A 299 8.22 -8.74 -17.10
CA ASN A 299 6.92 -8.15 -17.34
C ASN A 299 6.68 -7.03 -16.31
N ILE A 300 7.11 -5.82 -16.65
CA ILE A 300 6.93 -4.63 -15.81
C ILE A 300 5.64 -3.94 -16.20
N ASP A 301 4.86 -3.69 -15.17
CA ASP A 301 3.60 -2.97 -15.25
C ASP A 301 3.74 -1.63 -14.51
N ASN A 302 2.66 -0.86 -14.47
CA ASN A 302 2.58 0.44 -13.83
C ASN A 302 2.45 0.32 -12.31
N PHE A 303 3.46 -0.21 -11.63
CA PHE A 303 3.40 -0.39 -10.18
C PHE A 303 3.32 0.94 -9.44
N GLU A 304 2.17 1.17 -8.79
CA GLU A 304 1.88 2.41 -8.06
C GLU A 304 1.94 2.21 -6.56
N GLY A 305 1.49 1.07 -6.03
CA GLY A 305 1.27 0.90 -4.59
C GLY A 305 2.01 -0.28 -3.98
N LEU A 306 2.43 -0.14 -2.72
CA LEU A 306 3.20 -1.12 -1.95
C LEU A 306 2.73 -1.15 -0.49
N THR A 307 2.46 -2.33 0.07
CA THR A 307 2.11 -2.44 1.49
C THR A 307 2.72 -3.65 2.17
N HIS A 308 3.11 -3.48 3.43
CA HIS A 308 3.61 -4.56 4.28
C HIS A 308 2.46 -5.46 4.74
N HIS A 309 2.67 -6.77 4.68
CA HIS A 309 1.72 -7.75 5.21
C HIS A 309 2.22 -8.35 6.53
N ARG A 310 3.32 -9.11 6.47
CA ARG A 310 3.92 -9.81 7.61
C ARG A 310 5.34 -10.21 7.28
N ASP A 311 6.16 -10.41 8.31
CA ASP A 311 7.58 -10.78 8.12
C ASP A 311 8.24 -9.82 7.11
N ASN A 312 9.02 -10.32 6.15
CA ASN A 312 9.55 -9.53 5.03
C ASN A 312 8.65 -9.60 3.78
N ARG A 313 7.33 -9.72 3.92
CA ARG A 313 6.40 -9.96 2.80
C ARG A 313 5.48 -8.78 2.54
N TYR A 314 5.29 -8.50 1.26
CA TYR A 314 4.65 -7.29 0.77
C TYR A 314 3.68 -7.61 -0.36
N PHE A 315 2.61 -6.82 -0.46
CA PHE A 315 1.79 -6.73 -1.65
C PHE A 315 2.19 -5.52 -2.48
N MET A 316 2.11 -5.63 -3.80
CA MET A 316 2.31 -4.52 -4.72
C MET A 316 1.24 -4.55 -5.82
N ILE A 317 0.73 -3.40 -6.22
CA ILE A 317 -0.35 -3.28 -7.22
C ILE A 317 0.13 -2.45 -8.41
N SER A 318 -0.27 -2.84 -9.63
CA SER A 318 -0.15 -1.98 -10.80
C SER A 318 -1.46 -1.30 -11.16
N ASP A 319 -1.35 -0.05 -11.62
CA ASP A 319 -2.46 0.69 -12.18
C ASP A 319 -2.64 0.39 -13.69
N ASN A 320 -3.88 0.34 -14.14
CA ASN A 320 -4.22 0.20 -15.55
C ASN A 320 -4.44 1.55 -16.26
N ASN A 321 -4.18 2.69 -15.61
CA ASN A 321 -4.43 4.06 -16.12
C ASN A 321 -5.85 4.26 -16.68
N GLY A 322 -6.80 3.42 -16.27
CA GLY A 322 -8.14 3.34 -16.83
C GLY A 322 -8.25 3.00 -18.33
N PHE A 323 -7.24 2.37 -18.92
CA PHE A 323 -7.30 1.85 -20.28
C PHE A 323 -7.52 0.33 -20.27
N PHE A 324 -8.52 -0.11 -21.04
CA PHE A 324 -8.94 -1.53 -21.19
C PHE A 324 -7.85 -2.51 -21.66
N VAL A 325 -6.66 -2.02 -22.06
CA VAL A 325 -5.54 -2.85 -22.57
C VAL A 325 -4.44 -3.03 -21.53
N GLN A 326 -4.38 -2.18 -20.49
CA GLN A 326 -3.42 -2.32 -19.39
C GLN A 326 -4.00 -3.20 -18.29
N LYS A 327 -3.14 -3.99 -17.65
CA LYS A 327 -3.52 -4.98 -16.64
C LYS A 327 -3.38 -4.39 -15.25
N THR A 328 -4.31 -4.68 -14.36
CA THR A 328 -4.11 -4.46 -12.93
C THR A 328 -3.52 -5.74 -12.33
N LEU A 329 -2.25 -5.69 -11.94
CA LEU A 329 -1.53 -6.82 -11.37
C LEU A 329 -1.39 -6.65 -9.86
N LEU A 330 -1.83 -7.66 -9.10
CA LEU A 330 -1.55 -7.77 -7.67
C LEU A 330 -0.44 -8.80 -7.46
N LEU A 331 0.73 -8.32 -7.04
CA LEU A 331 1.88 -9.14 -6.70
C LEU A 331 1.97 -9.36 -5.19
N TYR A 332 2.46 -10.53 -4.80
CA TYR A 332 2.89 -10.84 -3.44
C TYR A 332 4.32 -11.31 -3.49
N PHE A 333 5.22 -10.68 -2.74
CA PHE A 333 6.64 -11.02 -2.75
C PHE A 333 7.25 -10.95 -1.36
N GLU A 334 8.44 -11.53 -1.22
CA GLU A 334 9.27 -11.49 -0.02
C GLU A 334 10.57 -10.76 -0.35
N LEU A 335 11.01 -9.87 0.55
CA LEU A 335 12.37 -9.34 0.51
C LEU A 335 13.33 -10.39 1.05
N VAL A 336 14.28 -10.80 0.21
CA VAL A 336 15.38 -11.69 0.57
C VAL A 336 16.62 -10.83 0.81
N ASP A 337 17.22 -10.98 2.01
CA ASP A 337 18.44 -10.28 2.39
C ASP A 337 19.70 -11.08 2.01
#